data_AF-A0AAE1JC75-F1
#
_entry.id   AF-A0AAE1JC75-F1
#
_cell.length_a   1.000
_cell.length_b   1.000
_cell.length_c   1.000
_cell.angle_alpha   90.00
_cell.angle_beta   90.00
_cell.angle_gamma   90.00
#
_symmetry.space_group_name_H-M   'P 1'
#
loop_
_entity.id
_entity.type
_entity.pdbx_description
1 polymer ?
#
loop_
_entity_poly.entity_id
_entity_poly.type
_entity_poly.pdbx_seq_one_letter_code
_entity_poly.pdbx_strand_id
1 'polypeptide(L)'
;MEPQTHDNNNFVALIVGVTGLTGVSLAETLICPQCLGGPWKVYGAARRPLPPWFPPSLLHHFITLDALDNEDARAKLSPIAHEITHVFWVTFQIRDDEETNVAMNGAMLTNVLNVLRSATSARLSHVSIQTGTKHYMGPINDPVRSLQLASHDPPFHETMPRLPYPNFYYALEDLVAAYAPSLTYSVHRASIIIGASTRGTHNALLMLAAYAAICRHEGLPFRYPREQVHMGAFLRHDGRQGAGGATRVGRDDGEGQKRSV
;
A
#
# COMPACT_ATOMS: atom_id res chain seq x y z
N MET A 1 10.17 -40.29 32.84
CA MET A 1 10.41 -39.03 32.11
C MET A 1 9.06 -38.55 31.64
N GLU A 2 8.59 -37.41 32.16
CA GLU A 2 7.49 -36.70 31.52
C GLU A 2 8.02 -36.08 30.21
N PRO A 3 7.22 -36.03 29.13
CA PRO A 3 7.58 -35.26 27.96
C PRO A 3 7.55 -33.78 28.33
N GLN A 4 8.71 -33.12 28.38
CA GLN A 4 8.73 -31.67 28.52
C GLN A 4 8.00 -31.06 27.33
N THR A 5 6.96 -30.28 27.62
CA THR A 5 6.29 -29.46 26.61
C THR A 5 7.30 -28.43 26.13
N HIS A 6 7.80 -28.62 24.89
CA HIS A 6 8.49 -27.54 24.20
C HIS A 6 7.50 -26.38 24.08
N ASP A 7 7.76 -25.28 24.80
CA ASP A 7 7.14 -23.98 24.57
C ASP A 7 7.56 -23.50 23.19
N ASN A 8 6.85 -24.00 22.18
CA ASN A 8 7.20 -23.79 20.79
C ASN A 8 6.97 -22.30 20.49
N ASN A 9 8.07 -21.55 20.35
CA ASN A 9 8.08 -20.10 20.27
C ASN A 9 7.64 -19.59 18.89
N ASN A 10 6.55 -20.16 18.37
CA ASN A 10 5.93 -19.86 17.10
C ASN A 10 5.55 -18.38 17.05
N PHE A 11 5.80 -17.73 15.91
CA PHE A 11 5.33 -16.38 15.72
C PHE A 11 3.82 -16.35 15.45
N VAL A 12 3.17 -15.32 15.98
CA VAL A 12 1.71 -15.13 15.89
C VAL A 12 1.46 -13.81 15.18
N ALA A 13 0.91 -13.90 13.98
CA ALA A 13 0.64 -12.76 13.11
C ALA A 13 -0.80 -12.26 13.29
N LEU A 14 -0.96 -10.94 13.43
CA LEU A 14 -2.24 -10.25 13.25
C LEU A 14 -2.21 -9.44 11.94
N ILE A 15 -2.92 -9.91 10.92
CA ILE A 15 -3.07 -9.21 9.63
C ILE A 15 -4.28 -8.28 9.71
N VAL A 16 -4.04 -6.98 9.90
CA VAL A 16 -5.12 -5.97 9.93
C VAL A 16 -5.38 -5.46 8.52
N GLY A 17 -6.55 -5.80 7.97
CA GLY A 17 -6.87 -5.61 6.56
C GLY A 17 -6.85 -6.90 5.73
N VAL A 18 -7.01 -8.08 6.36
CA VAL A 18 -6.75 -9.40 5.73
C VAL A 18 -7.51 -9.65 4.40
N THR A 19 -8.70 -9.08 4.21
CA THR A 19 -9.44 -9.22 2.94
C THR A 19 -8.96 -8.27 1.83
N GLY A 20 -8.01 -7.38 2.09
CA GLY A 20 -7.40 -6.47 1.13
C GLY A 20 -6.38 -7.17 0.22
N LEU A 21 -5.80 -6.44 -0.74
CA LEU A 21 -4.89 -7.02 -1.75
C LEU A 21 -3.69 -7.74 -1.11
N THR A 22 -2.88 -7.01 -0.35
CA THR A 22 -1.73 -7.59 0.37
C THR A 22 -2.16 -8.53 1.51
N GLY A 23 -3.34 -8.29 2.10
CA GLY A 23 -3.85 -9.10 3.21
C GLY A 23 -4.09 -10.56 2.84
N VAL A 24 -4.57 -10.81 1.61
CA VAL A 24 -4.75 -12.17 1.06
C VAL A 24 -3.38 -12.82 0.88
N SER A 25 -2.46 -12.17 0.16
CA SER A 25 -1.14 -12.75 -0.12
C SER A 25 -0.25 -12.91 1.12
N LEU A 26 -0.44 -12.08 2.16
CA LEU A 26 0.17 -12.31 3.47
C LEU A 26 -0.37 -13.58 4.15
N ALA A 27 -1.68 -13.82 4.11
CA ALA A 27 -2.26 -15.03 4.68
C ALA A 27 -1.78 -16.29 3.92
N GLU A 28 -1.72 -16.23 2.59
CA GLU A 28 -1.14 -17.27 1.73
C GLU A 28 0.36 -17.52 2.03
N THR A 29 1.13 -16.45 2.26
CA THR A 29 2.57 -16.55 2.52
C THR A 29 2.87 -17.06 3.93
N LEU A 30 2.12 -16.63 4.94
CA LEU A 30 2.38 -16.96 6.36
C LEU A 30 1.93 -18.39 6.71
N ILE A 31 0.87 -18.91 6.08
CA ILE A 31 0.43 -20.31 6.27
C ILE A 31 1.35 -21.33 5.56
N CYS A 32 2.25 -20.86 4.69
CA CYS A 32 3.18 -21.70 3.94
C CYS A 32 4.26 -22.31 4.86
N PRO A 33 4.47 -23.65 4.88
CA PRO A 33 5.47 -24.29 5.75
C PRO A 33 6.92 -23.83 5.53
N GLN A 34 7.24 -23.28 4.36
CA GLN A 34 8.56 -22.74 4.02
C GLN A 34 8.70 -21.24 4.37
N CYS A 35 7.70 -20.62 5.01
CA CYS A 35 7.76 -19.23 5.44
C CYS A 35 8.84 -19.04 6.52
N LEU A 36 9.68 -18.00 6.39
CA LEU A 36 10.68 -17.66 7.40
C LEU A 36 9.99 -17.28 8.73
N GLY A 37 10.51 -17.81 9.84
CA GLY A 37 9.87 -17.69 11.16
C GLY A 37 8.63 -18.59 11.36
N GLY A 38 8.29 -19.43 10.38
CA GLY A 38 7.22 -20.41 10.50
C GLY A 38 7.56 -21.57 11.46
N PRO A 39 6.56 -22.33 11.93
CA PRO A 39 5.14 -22.23 11.56
C PRO A 39 4.42 -21.04 12.24
N TRP A 40 3.71 -20.24 11.45
CA TRP A 40 2.97 -19.07 11.93
C TRP A 40 1.54 -19.43 12.35
N LYS A 41 1.12 -18.95 13.53
CA LYS A 41 -0.31 -18.84 13.84
C LYS A 41 -0.84 -17.53 13.25
N VAL A 42 -1.92 -17.58 12.48
CA VAL A 42 -2.41 -16.43 11.69
C VAL A 42 -3.80 -16.00 12.11
N TYR A 43 -3.89 -14.80 12.69
CA TYR A 43 -5.14 -14.06 12.92
C TYR A 43 -5.37 -13.06 11.77
N GLY A 44 -6.52 -13.18 11.10
CA GLY A 44 -6.93 -12.22 10.07
C GLY A 44 -8.03 -11.29 10.56
N ALA A 45 -7.85 -9.98 10.47
CA ALA A 45 -8.83 -9.00 10.92
C ALA A 45 -9.35 -8.10 9.78
N ALA A 46 -10.67 -7.92 9.68
CA ALA A 46 -11.31 -6.97 8.77
C ALA A 46 -12.75 -6.61 9.21
N ARG A 47 -13.23 -5.41 8.88
CA ARG A 47 -14.57 -4.91 9.28
C ARG A 47 -15.75 -5.74 8.80
N ARG A 48 -15.64 -6.31 7.59
CA ARG A 48 -16.73 -7.06 6.93
C ARG A 48 -16.47 -8.56 7.10
N PRO A 49 -17.51 -9.40 7.24
CA PRO A 49 -17.36 -10.85 7.20
C PRO A 49 -16.58 -11.32 5.96
N LEU A 50 -15.90 -12.46 6.12
CA LEU A 50 -15.16 -13.11 5.03
C LEU A 50 -16.06 -13.25 3.79
N PRO A 51 -15.63 -12.76 2.61
CA PRO A 51 -16.38 -12.97 1.38
C PRO A 51 -16.26 -14.44 0.94
N PRO A 52 -17.25 -15.00 0.20
CA PRO A 52 -17.25 -16.41 -0.21
C PRO A 52 -16.04 -16.86 -1.04
N TRP A 53 -15.27 -15.92 -1.61
CA TRP A 53 -14.05 -16.21 -2.36
C TRP A 53 -12.78 -16.35 -1.49
N PHE A 54 -12.81 -15.91 -0.22
CA PHE A 54 -11.63 -15.97 0.65
C PHE A 54 -11.49 -17.38 1.24
N PRO A 55 -10.41 -18.14 0.98
CA PRO A 55 -10.28 -19.50 1.49
C PRO A 55 -10.10 -19.49 3.02
N PRO A 56 -10.99 -20.11 3.81
CA PRO A 56 -10.89 -20.05 5.28
C PRO A 56 -9.60 -20.67 5.83
N SER A 57 -9.04 -21.64 5.12
CA SER A 57 -7.80 -22.36 5.48
C SER A 57 -6.53 -21.50 5.50
N LEU A 58 -6.58 -20.25 5.02
CA LEU A 58 -5.44 -19.32 5.12
C LEU A 58 -5.28 -18.72 6.54
N LEU A 59 -6.29 -18.87 7.40
CA LEU A 59 -6.32 -18.27 8.74
C LEU A 59 -6.58 -19.34 9.78
N HIS A 60 -5.93 -19.21 10.93
CA HIS A 60 -6.29 -20.00 12.12
C HIS A 60 -7.59 -19.45 12.73
N HIS A 61 -7.72 -18.13 12.77
CA HIS A 61 -8.94 -17.44 13.22
C HIS A 61 -9.17 -16.15 12.43
N PHE A 62 -10.45 -15.81 12.20
CA PHE A 62 -10.87 -14.55 11.59
C PHE A 62 -11.60 -13.66 12.61
N ILE A 63 -11.35 -12.35 12.54
CA ILE A 63 -11.89 -11.34 13.46
C ILE A 63 -12.62 -10.27 12.65
N THR A 64 -13.94 -10.14 12.85
CA THR A 64 -14.70 -8.98 12.36
C THR A 64 -14.33 -7.75 13.20
N LEU A 65 -13.44 -6.87 12.74
CA LEU A 65 -12.88 -5.77 13.54
C LEU A 65 -13.07 -4.41 12.86
N ASP A 66 -13.67 -3.43 13.54
CA ASP A 66 -13.48 -2.01 13.21
C ASP A 66 -12.43 -1.38 14.13
N ALA A 67 -11.22 -1.19 13.60
CA ALA A 67 -10.11 -0.59 14.34
C ALA A 67 -10.35 0.88 14.69
N LEU A 68 -11.31 1.59 14.07
CA LEU A 68 -11.62 2.98 14.42
C LEU A 68 -12.42 3.06 15.73
N ASP A 69 -13.19 2.03 16.06
CA ASP A 69 -13.89 1.89 17.33
C ASP A 69 -12.93 1.30 18.39
N ASN A 70 -12.66 2.07 19.45
CA ASN A 70 -11.75 1.66 20.51
C ASN A 70 -12.32 0.50 21.34
N GLU A 71 -13.64 0.48 21.56
CA GLU A 71 -14.32 -0.55 22.33
C GLU A 71 -14.43 -1.85 21.53
N ASP A 72 -14.66 -1.76 20.21
CA ASP A 72 -14.62 -2.92 19.31
C ASP A 72 -13.23 -3.56 19.26
N ALA A 73 -12.18 -2.73 19.11
CA ALA A 73 -10.80 -3.17 19.14
C ALA A 73 -10.43 -3.81 20.49
N ARG A 74 -10.83 -3.20 21.61
CA ARG A 74 -10.62 -3.71 22.97
C ARG A 74 -11.31 -5.06 23.16
N ALA A 75 -12.62 -5.13 22.91
CA ALA A 75 -13.42 -6.34 23.12
C ALA A 75 -12.91 -7.54 22.30
N LYS A 76 -12.41 -7.30 21.08
CA LYS A 76 -12.05 -8.37 20.14
C LYS A 76 -10.57 -8.74 20.11
N LEU A 77 -9.67 -7.83 20.50
CA LEU A 77 -8.23 -8.12 20.53
C LEU A 77 -7.70 -8.46 21.92
N SER A 78 -8.27 -7.93 23.01
CA SER A 78 -7.83 -8.30 24.38
C SER A 78 -7.79 -9.82 24.66
N PRO A 79 -8.71 -10.67 24.15
CA PRO A 79 -8.63 -12.12 24.36
C PRO A 79 -7.38 -12.80 23.80
N ILE A 80 -6.74 -12.22 22.77
CA ILE A 80 -5.60 -12.80 22.04
C ILE A 80 -4.32 -11.95 22.14
N ALA A 81 -4.41 -10.74 22.70
CA ALA A 81 -3.33 -9.76 22.73
C ALA A 81 -2.04 -10.25 23.42
N HIS A 82 -2.16 -11.19 24.35
CA HIS A 82 -1.03 -11.81 25.05
C HIS A 82 -0.17 -12.72 24.16
N GLU A 83 -0.70 -13.25 23.05
CA GLU A 83 0.05 -14.14 22.16
C GLU A 83 0.54 -13.50 20.86
N ILE A 84 -0.07 -12.40 20.39
CA ILE A 84 0.36 -11.71 19.16
C ILE A 84 1.82 -11.26 19.26
N THR A 85 2.68 -11.67 18.32
CA THR A 85 4.09 -11.23 18.26
C THR A 85 4.36 -10.25 17.12
N HIS A 86 3.63 -10.35 16.01
CA HIS A 86 3.79 -9.48 14.85
C HIS A 86 2.45 -8.91 14.38
N VAL A 87 2.41 -7.59 14.12
CA VAL A 87 1.28 -6.93 13.44
C VAL A 87 1.69 -6.62 12.00
N PHE A 88 0.83 -7.01 11.05
CA PHE A 88 0.91 -6.63 9.64
C PHE A 88 -0.24 -5.66 9.33
N TRP A 89 0.07 -4.37 9.28
CA TRP A 89 -0.90 -3.31 9.04
C TRP A 89 -1.02 -3.01 7.55
N VAL A 90 -2.01 -3.63 6.91
CA VAL A 90 -2.28 -3.54 5.46
C VAL A 90 -3.68 -2.98 5.19
N THR A 91 -4.09 -2.01 6.01
CA THR A 91 -5.38 -1.31 5.90
C THR A 91 -5.23 0.20 6.06
N PHE A 92 -6.15 0.94 5.45
CA PHE A 92 -6.33 2.37 5.65
C PHE A 92 -7.78 2.77 5.39
N GLN A 93 -8.16 3.98 5.79
CA GLN A 93 -9.34 4.68 5.29
C GLN A 93 -8.90 5.93 4.51
N ILE A 94 -9.69 6.29 3.50
CA ILE A 94 -9.52 7.53 2.72
C ILE A 94 -10.83 8.32 2.77
N ARG A 95 -10.67 9.62 2.89
CA ARG A 95 -11.61 10.74 2.75
C ARG A 95 -10.91 11.80 1.90
N ASP A 96 -11.69 12.77 1.45
CA ASP A 96 -11.23 13.81 0.51
C ASP A 96 -10.27 14.82 1.17
N ASP A 97 -10.39 14.99 2.49
CA ASP A 97 -9.54 15.83 3.33
C ASP A 97 -8.40 15.00 3.98
N GLU A 98 -7.15 15.44 3.83
CA GLU A 98 -6.00 14.67 4.32
C GLU A 98 -5.79 14.78 5.83
N GLU A 99 -6.14 15.89 6.46
CA GLU A 99 -6.13 16.05 7.91
C GLU A 99 -7.07 15.05 8.60
N THR A 100 -8.26 14.83 8.02
CA THR A 100 -9.18 13.75 8.41
C THR A 100 -8.55 12.37 8.19
N ASN A 101 -7.82 12.16 7.08
CA ASN A 101 -7.09 10.90 6.87
C ASN A 101 -6.01 10.68 7.94
N VAL A 102 -5.26 11.72 8.32
CA VAL A 102 -4.26 11.68 9.40
C VAL A 102 -4.92 11.26 10.72
N ALA A 103 -5.99 11.94 11.12
CA ALA A 103 -6.70 11.65 12.36
C ALA A 103 -7.30 10.23 12.38
N MET A 104 -8.01 9.83 11.32
CA MET A 104 -8.67 8.52 11.24
C MET A 104 -7.68 7.35 11.22
N ASN A 105 -6.64 7.41 10.36
CA ASN A 105 -5.69 6.30 10.24
C ASN A 105 -4.77 6.21 11.46
N GLY A 106 -4.39 7.36 12.05
CA GLY A 106 -3.68 7.40 13.32
C GLY A 106 -4.48 6.73 14.44
N ALA A 107 -5.72 7.16 14.66
CA ALA A 107 -6.60 6.57 15.67
C ALA A 107 -6.80 5.05 15.49
N MET A 108 -6.99 4.59 14.24
CA MET A 108 -7.12 3.17 13.93
C MET A 108 -5.90 2.34 14.38
N LEU A 109 -4.67 2.82 14.10
CA LEU A 109 -3.44 2.12 14.51
C LEU A 109 -3.24 2.22 16.03
N THR A 110 -3.45 3.40 16.63
CA THR A 110 -3.33 3.63 18.06
C THR A 110 -4.26 2.74 18.88
N ASN A 111 -5.53 2.58 18.46
CA ASN A 111 -6.49 1.68 19.11
C ASN A 111 -5.96 0.25 19.18
N VAL A 112 -5.50 -0.30 18.05
CA VAL A 112 -4.99 -1.68 17.98
C VAL A 112 -3.71 -1.85 18.77
N LEU A 113 -2.72 -0.96 18.63
CA LEU A 113 -1.44 -1.07 19.35
C LEU A 113 -1.60 -0.88 20.86
N ASN A 114 -2.49 -0.02 21.32
CA ASN A 114 -2.76 0.13 22.75
C ASN A 114 -3.36 -1.14 23.34
N VAL A 115 -4.37 -1.75 22.70
CA VAL A 115 -4.99 -3.00 23.20
C VAL A 115 -3.97 -4.14 23.23
N LEU A 116 -3.10 -4.26 22.22
CA LEU A 116 -2.06 -5.29 22.18
C LEU A 116 -0.97 -5.08 23.24
N ARG A 117 -0.53 -3.84 23.49
CA ARG A 117 0.51 -3.53 24.50
C ARG A 117 -0.02 -3.51 25.94
N SER A 118 -1.32 -3.34 26.15
CA SER A 118 -1.95 -3.35 27.48
C SER A 118 -2.26 -4.77 28.01
N ALA A 119 -1.95 -5.82 27.26
CA ALA A 119 -2.15 -7.20 27.72
C ALA A 119 -1.15 -7.60 28.81
N THR A 120 -1.63 -8.32 29.83
CA THR A 120 -0.76 -9.05 30.75
C THR A 120 0.10 -10.03 29.94
N SER A 121 1.43 -9.94 30.08
CA SER A 121 2.39 -10.71 29.28
C SER A 121 2.29 -10.48 27.77
N ALA A 122 2.05 -9.24 27.31
CA ALA A 122 2.09 -8.87 25.89
C ALA A 122 3.40 -9.32 25.21
N ARG A 123 3.30 -10.07 24.10
CA ARG A 123 4.44 -10.63 23.33
C ARG A 123 4.74 -9.88 22.02
N LEU A 124 4.06 -8.76 21.77
CA LEU A 124 4.24 -7.95 20.57
C LEU A 124 5.70 -7.45 20.47
N SER A 125 6.37 -7.76 19.35
CA SER A 125 7.79 -7.42 19.13
C SER A 125 8.03 -6.65 17.82
N HIS A 126 7.16 -6.81 16.82
CA HIS A 126 7.29 -6.14 15.52
C HIS A 126 5.96 -5.58 14.98
N VAL A 127 6.02 -4.39 14.38
CA VAL A 127 4.91 -3.80 13.61
C VAL A 127 5.38 -3.48 12.18
N SER A 128 4.88 -4.23 11.22
CA SER A 128 5.03 -3.93 9.79
C SER A 128 3.87 -3.04 9.35
N ILE A 129 4.14 -1.84 8.82
CA ILE A 129 3.14 -0.96 8.24
C ILE A 129 3.32 -0.85 6.73
N GLN A 130 2.23 -1.00 5.98
CA GLN A 130 2.21 -0.71 4.55
C GLN A 130 1.72 0.72 4.32
N THR A 131 2.55 1.50 3.62
CA THR A 131 2.23 2.85 3.15
C THR A 131 2.28 2.83 1.61
N GLY A 132 2.96 3.78 0.96
CA GLY A 132 3.10 3.75 -0.50
C GLY A 132 3.75 4.98 -1.11
N THR A 133 3.82 5.02 -2.45
CA THR A 133 4.47 6.10 -3.22
C THR A 133 3.94 7.51 -2.94
N LYS A 134 2.69 7.65 -2.46
CA LYS A 134 2.13 8.91 -1.90
C LYS A 134 3.04 9.55 -0.84
N HIS A 135 3.92 8.80 -0.17
CA HIS A 135 4.96 9.36 0.72
C HIS A 135 5.81 10.43 0.01
N TYR A 136 6.17 10.19 -1.26
CA TYR A 136 7.04 11.04 -2.08
C TYR A 136 6.28 12.02 -3.00
N MET A 137 4.97 11.82 -3.16
CA MET A 137 4.11 12.61 -4.04
C MET A 137 3.21 13.62 -3.30
N GLY A 138 3.01 13.46 -1.99
CA GLY A 138 2.09 14.28 -1.20
C GLY A 138 0.62 13.82 -1.33
N PRO A 139 -0.35 14.58 -0.80
CA PRO A 139 -1.77 14.21 -0.81
C PRO A 139 -2.44 14.37 -2.20
N ILE A 140 -2.05 13.51 -3.14
CA ILE A 140 -2.57 13.49 -4.53
C ILE A 140 -4.08 13.26 -4.66
N ASN A 141 -4.74 12.79 -3.59
CA ASN A 141 -6.19 12.58 -3.54
C ASN A 141 -6.97 13.78 -2.97
N ASP A 142 -6.29 14.77 -2.38
CA ASP A 142 -6.91 15.97 -1.80
C ASP A 142 -7.23 16.97 -2.94
N PRO A 143 -8.50 17.35 -3.17
CA PRO A 143 -8.90 18.15 -4.32
C PRO A 143 -8.41 19.61 -4.25
N VAL A 144 -7.99 20.10 -3.09
CA VAL A 144 -7.47 21.46 -2.89
C VAL A 144 -5.94 21.45 -2.98
N ARG A 145 -5.30 20.51 -2.27
CA ARG A 145 -3.83 20.42 -2.18
C ARG A 145 -3.20 19.86 -3.44
N SER A 146 -3.83 18.90 -4.12
CA SER A 146 -3.30 18.24 -5.34
C SER A 146 -2.87 19.21 -6.45
N LEU A 147 -3.57 20.35 -6.57
CA LEU A 147 -3.27 21.41 -7.55
C LEU A 147 -1.99 22.22 -7.23
N GLN A 148 -1.39 22.03 -6.04
CA GLN A 148 -0.27 22.82 -5.53
C GLN A 148 0.86 21.94 -4.94
N LEU A 149 0.92 20.66 -5.31
CA LEU A 149 1.94 19.73 -4.82
C LEU A 149 3.27 19.89 -5.57
N ALA A 150 4.30 20.30 -4.84
CA ALA A 150 5.69 20.01 -5.18
C ALA A 150 6.02 18.61 -4.66
N SER A 151 5.90 17.59 -5.52
CA SER A 151 6.42 16.25 -5.26
C SER A 151 7.94 16.21 -5.40
N HIS A 152 8.57 15.14 -4.92
CA HIS A 152 9.92 14.81 -5.36
C HIS A 152 9.91 14.38 -6.85
N ASP A 153 11.06 14.48 -7.50
CA ASP A 153 11.30 13.85 -8.80
C ASP A 153 11.67 12.37 -8.64
N PRO A 154 11.24 11.47 -9.54
CA PRO A 154 11.67 10.07 -9.56
C PRO A 154 13.09 9.91 -10.14
N PRO A 155 13.84 8.85 -9.80
CA PRO A 155 13.46 7.73 -8.94
C PRO A 155 13.38 8.11 -7.46
N PHE A 156 12.35 7.59 -6.77
CA PHE A 156 12.16 7.85 -5.35
C PHE A 156 13.11 7.00 -4.50
N HIS A 157 13.60 7.57 -3.41
CA HIS A 157 14.52 6.94 -2.46
C HIS A 157 14.03 7.12 -1.03
N GLU A 158 14.22 6.12 -0.18
CA GLU A 158 13.69 6.09 1.20
C GLU A 158 14.24 7.23 2.08
N THR A 159 15.42 7.74 1.73
CA THR A 159 16.14 8.85 2.38
C THR A 159 15.66 10.25 1.94
N MET A 160 14.74 10.35 0.98
CA MET A 160 14.12 11.63 0.63
C MET A 160 13.37 12.21 1.83
N PRO A 161 13.48 13.53 2.10
CA PRO A 161 12.77 14.14 3.22
C PRO A 161 11.25 14.11 2.99
N ARG A 162 10.48 14.05 4.07
CA ARG A 162 9.01 14.23 4.00
C ARG A 162 8.67 15.58 3.39
N LEU A 163 7.62 15.62 2.57
CA LEU A 163 7.12 16.86 1.97
C LEU A 163 6.40 17.73 3.03
N PRO A 164 6.34 19.06 2.86
CA PRO A 164 5.72 19.98 3.81
C PRO A 164 4.17 20.00 3.70
N TYR A 165 3.56 18.80 3.60
CA TYR A 165 2.12 18.61 3.49
C TYR A 165 1.63 17.59 4.53
N PRO A 166 0.36 17.68 4.98
CA PRO A 166 -0.31 16.58 5.65
C PRO A 166 -0.19 15.28 4.83
N ASN A 167 0.08 14.17 5.51
CA ASN A 167 0.10 12.85 4.90
C ASN A 167 -0.12 11.79 5.99
N PHE A 168 -1.19 11.00 5.91
CA PHE A 168 -1.48 10.00 6.94
C PHE A 168 -0.39 8.92 7.05
N TYR A 169 0.42 8.72 6.00
CA TYR A 169 1.60 7.85 6.07
C TYR A 169 2.66 8.35 7.07
N TYR A 170 2.86 9.66 7.19
CA TYR A 170 3.83 10.23 8.14
C TYR A 170 3.36 9.98 9.58
N ALA A 171 2.06 10.14 9.84
CA ALA A 171 1.47 9.84 11.15
C ALA A 171 1.55 8.35 11.53
N LEU A 172 1.37 7.43 10.57
CA LEU A 172 1.56 5.99 10.83
C LEU A 172 3.03 5.64 11.11
N GLU A 173 3.98 6.23 10.38
CA GLU A 173 5.42 6.09 10.63
C GLU A 173 5.81 6.62 12.03
N ASP A 174 5.31 7.81 12.40
CA ASP A 174 5.62 8.44 13.70
C ASP A 174 5.02 7.67 14.87
N LEU A 175 3.81 7.11 14.71
CA LEU A 175 3.18 6.27 15.72
C LEU A 175 3.98 4.99 15.99
N VAL A 176 4.51 4.30 14.96
CA VAL A 176 5.35 3.10 15.20
C VAL A 176 6.74 3.47 15.73
N ALA A 177 7.31 4.58 15.27
CA ALA A 177 8.60 5.07 15.76
C ALA A 177 8.55 5.47 17.24
N ALA A 178 7.43 6.02 17.72
CA ALA A 178 7.23 6.40 19.12
C ALA A 178 7.24 5.21 20.11
N TYR A 179 7.11 3.97 19.63
CA TYR A 179 7.25 2.77 20.47
C TYR A 179 8.67 2.16 20.46
N ALA A 180 9.60 2.67 19.65
CA ALA A 180 10.99 2.21 19.66
C ALA A 180 11.72 2.68 20.93
N PRO A 181 12.70 1.92 21.47
CA PRO A 181 13.14 0.59 21.02
C PRO A 181 12.29 -0.58 21.57
N SER A 182 11.21 -0.32 22.32
CA SER A 182 10.38 -1.38 22.92
C SER A 182 9.64 -2.24 21.90
N LEU A 183 9.39 -1.70 20.71
CA LEU A 183 8.96 -2.43 19.52
C LEU A 183 9.93 -2.14 18.38
N THR A 184 10.17 -3.15 17.54
CA THR A 184 10.76 -2.96 16.21
C THR A 184 9.64 -2.67 15.19
N TYR A 185 9.97 -1.99 14.10
CA TYR A 185 8.99 -1.71 13.04
C TYR A 185 9.62 -1.76 11.65
N SER A 186 8.78 -1.90 10.62
CA SER A 186 9.19 -1.81 9.22
C SER A 186 8.15 -1.09 8.38
N VAL A 187 8.57 -0.30 7.40
CA VAL A 187 7.72 0.57 6.59
C VAL A 187 7.80 0.16 5.12
N HIS A 188 6.68 -0.25 4.54
CA HIS A 188 6.62 -0.86 3.20
C HIS A 188 5.92 0.09 2.23
N ARG A 189 6.70 0.89 1.50
CA ARG A 189 6.22 1.97 0.61
C ARG A 189 5.86 1.45 -0.80
N ALA A 190 4.84 0.60 -0.89
CA ALA A 190 4.36 0.01 -2.14
C ALA A 190 3.94 1.02 -3.22
N SER A 191 4.15 0.67 -4.50
CA SER A 191 3.59 1.37 -5.67
C SER A 191 2.22 0.79 -6.03
N ILE A 192 1.85 0.75 -7.32
CA ILE A 192 0.61 0.11 -7.78
C ILE A 192 0.62 -1.38 -7.42
N ILE A 193 -0.26 -1.77 -6.51
CA ILE A 193 -0.43 -3.17 -6.08
C ILE A 193 -1.32 -3.90 -7.09
N ILE A 194 -0.79 -4.96 -7.67
CA ILE A 194 -1.49 -5.86 -8.59
C ILE A 194 -1.91 -7.11 -7.80
N GLY A 195 -3.21 -7.40 -7.72
CA GLY A 195 -3.71 -8.54 -6.96
C GLY A 195 -5.22 -8.80 -7.05
N ALA A 196 -5.65 -9.94 -6.52
CA ALA A 196 -7.00 -10.45 -6.64
C ALA A 196 -7.82 -10.27 -5.35
N SER A 197 -8.34 -9.05 -5.12
CA SER A 197 -9.38 -8.81 -4.11
C SER A 197 -10.45 -7.85 -4.64
N THR A 198 -11.72 -8.24 -4.49
CA THR A 198 -12.90 -7.38 -4.73
C THR A 198 -13.31 -6.55 -3.50
N ARG A 199 -12.55 -6.65 -2.40
CA ARG A 199 -12.78 -5.88 -1.16
C ARG A 199 -11.89 -4.63 -1.07
N GLY A 200 -10.79 -4.58 -1.82
CA GLY A 200 -9.88 -3.42 -1.89
C GLY A 200 -10.43 -2.30 -2.78
N THR A 201 -10.31 -1.05 -2.32
CA THR A 201 -10.84 0.14 -3.01
C THR A 201 -9.95 0.63 -4.16
N HIS A 202 -8.67 0.25 -4.18
CA HIS A 202 -7.68 0.68 -5.15
C HIS A 202 -7.10 -0.55 -5.88
N ASN A 203 -7.90 -1.17 -6.76
CA ASN A 203 -7.48 -2.35 -7.54
C ASN A 203 -7.51 -2.04 -9.04
N ALA A 204 -6.40 -1.53 -9.57
CA ALA A 204 -6.25 -1.19 -10.98
C ALA A 204 -6.42 -2.40 -11.91
N LEU A 205 -5.96 -3.58 -11.50
CA LEU A 205 -6.12 -4.81 -12.29
C LEU A 205 -7.60 -5.19 -12.44
N LEU A 206 -8.37 -5.15 -11.36
CA LEU A 206 -9.80 -5.47 -11.38
C LEU A 206 -10.59 -4.47 -12.24
N MET A 207 -10.25 -3.17 -12.18
CA MET A 207 -10.86 -2.15 -13.04
C MET A 207 -10.58 -2.41 -14.53
N LEU A 208 -9.33 -2.74 -14.89
CA LEU A 208 -8.96 -3.08 -16.27
C LEU A 208 -9.60 -4.39 -16.74
N ALA A 209 -9.69 -5.40 -15.87
CA ALA A 209 -10.32 -6.68 -16.17
C ALA A 209 -11.85 -6.54 -16.35
N ALA A 210 -12.51 -5.72 -15.52
CA ALA A 210 -13.93 -5.40 -15.69
C ALA A 210 -14.19 -4.63 -16.99
N TYR A 211 -13.36 -3.63 -17.31
CA TYR A 211 -13.44 -2.91 -18.59
C TYR A 211 -13.23 -3.85 -19.79
N ALA A 212 -12.26 -4.77 -19.72
CA ALA A 212 -12.04 -5.79 -20.77
C ALA A 212 -13.24 -6.75 -20.93
N ALA A 213 -13.87 -7.16 -19.83
CA ALA A 213 -15.06 -8.01 -19.87
C ALA A 213 -16.26 -7.28 -20.51
N ILE A 214 -16.47 -6.00 -20.19
CA ILE A 214 -17.51 -5.16 -20.78
C ILE A 214 -17.26 -4.97 -22.28
N CYS A 215 -16.04 -4.58 -22.70
CA CYS A 215 -15.68 -4.47 -24.11
C CYS A 215 -15.97 -5.78 -24.88
N ARG A 216 -15.61 -6.93 -24.31
CA ARG A 216 -15.88 -8.24 -24.93
C ARG A 216 -17.38 -8.55 -25.02
N HIS A 217 -18.18 -8.15 -24.04
CA HIS A 217 -19.63 -8.38 -24.03
C HIS A 217 -20.35 -7.54 -25.10
N GLU A 218 -20.03 -6.24 -25.15
CA GLU A 218 -20.60 -5.27 -26.09
C GLU A 218 -20.05 -5.38 -27.53
N GLY A 219 -19.11 -6.29 -27.80
CA GLY A 219 -18.42 -6.40 -29.08
C GLY A 219 -17.51 -5.20 -29.41
N LEU A 220 -17.17 -4.38 -28.42
CA LEU A 220 -16.41 -3.15 -28.57
C LEU A 220 -14.88 -3.40 -28.49
N PRO A 221 -14.06 -2.67 -29.27
CA PRO A 221 -12.62 -2.74 -29.14
C PRO A 221 -12.17 -2.22 -27.76
N PHE A 222 -11.24 -2.95 -27.12
CA PHE A 222 -10.56 -2.48 -25.91
C PHE A 222 -9.69 -1.26 -26.26
N ARG A 223 -10.08 -0.07 -25.78
CA ARG A 223 -9.38 1.19 -26.06
C ARG A 223 -8.70 1.67 -24.79
N TYR A 224 -7.42 2.04 -24.88
CA TYR A 224 -6.72 2.64 -23.75
C TYR A 224 -7.43 3.94 -23.33
N PRO A 225 -7.90 4.08 -22.07
CA PRO A 225 -8.55 5.30 -21.60
C PRO A 225 -7.51 6.42 -21.49
N ARG A 226 -7.52 7.35 -22.46
CA ARG A 226 -6.60 8.49 -22.49
C ARG A 226 -7.13 9.64 -21.63
N GLU A 227 -6.40 9.91 -20.54
CA GLU A 227 -6.07 11.30 -20.20
C GLU A 227 -4.71 11.64 -20.81
N GLN A 228 -4.54 12.87 -21.31
CA GLN A 228 -3.38 13.21 -22.15
C GLN A 228 -2.06 13.44 -21.37
N VAL A 229 -2.12 13.47 -20.04
CA VAL A 229 -1.07 14.06 -19.19
C VAL A 229 0.07 13.08 -18.85
N HIS A 230 -0.23 11.86 -18.43
CA HIS A 230 0.75 11.00 -17.73
C HIS A 230 1.87 10.40 -18.62
N MET A 231 1.59 10.13 -19.89
CA MET A 231 2.58 9.51 -20.81
C MET A 231 3.73 10.47 -21.19
N GLY A 232 3.55 11.78 -20.98
CA GLY A 232 4.50 12.81 -21.37
C GLY A 232 5.75 12.92 -20.48
N ALA A 233 5.73 12.34 -19.27
CA ALA A 233 6.87 12.37 -18.35
C ALA A 233 7.71 11.08 -18.46
N PHE A 234 7.06 9.91 -18.45
CA PHE A 234 7.72 8.61 -18.33
C PHE A 234 8.66 8.28 -19.51
N LEU A 235 8.32 8.66 -20.74
CA LEU A 235 9.13 8.35 -21.94
C LEU A 235 10.10 9.44 -22.40
N ARG A 236 10.30 10.54 -21.65
CA ARG A 236 11.25 11.59 -22.06
C ARG A 236 12.70 11.35 -21.65
N HIS A 237 12.96 10.40 -20.75
CA HIS A 237 14.30 10.17 -20.19
C HIS A 237 15.14 9.10 -20.91
N ASP A 238 14.54 8.24 -21.74
CA ASP A 238 15.24 7.15 -22.44
C ASP A 238 15.38 7.43 -23.95
N GLY A 239 15.98 8.57 -24.31
CA GLY A 239 16.03 9.00 -25.72
C GLY A 239 16.92 10.21 -26.06
N ARG A 240 17.80 10.67 -25.17
CA ARG A 240 18.72 11.81 -25.46
C ARG A 240 20.15 11.63 -24.89
N GLN A 241 20.77 10.50 -25.23
CA GLN A 241 22.24 10.45 -25.40
C GLN A 241 22.57 9.74 -26.73
N GLY A 242 23.58 10.22 -27.46
CA GLY A 242 24.18 9.46 -28.57
C GLY A 242 23.57 9.58 -29.97
N ALA A 243 23.47 10.80 -30.53
CA ALA A 243 23.39 10.99 -32.00
C ALA A 243 24.01 12.34 -32.40
N GLY A 244 25.26 12.33 -32.85
CA GLY A 244 26.01 13.54 -33.19
C GLY A 244 26.12 13.80 -34.70
N GLY A 245 26.05 15.09 -35.07
CA GLY A 245 26.72 15.69 -36.25
C GLY A 245 26.33 15.24 -37.66
N ALA A 246 25.53 16.05 -38.36
CA ALA A 246 25.55 16.14 -39.84
C ALA A 246 24.80 17.38 -40.40
N THR A 247 25.22 18.61 -40.07
CA THR A 247 24.70 19.81 -40.77
C THR A 247 25.47 19.99 -42.09
N ARG A 248 24.88 19.57 -43.22
CA ARG A 248 25.54 19.60 -44.53
C ARG A 248 25.41 20.96 -45.21
N VAL A 249 26.43 21.34 -45.99
CA VAL A 249 26.53 22.62 -46.71
C VAL A 249 25.45 22.73 -47.81
N GLY A 250 24.89 23.94 -48.00
CA GLY A 250 23.97 24.28 -49.10
C GLY A 250 24.56 25.31 -50.06
N ARG A 251 24.71 24.90 -51.32
CA ARG A 251 25.25 25.59 -52.52
C ARG A 251 25.07 24.62 -53.71
N ASP A 252 24.84 24.94 -54.99
CA ASP A 252 24.31 26.10 -55.76
C ASP A 252 23.58 25.46 -57.01
N ASP A 253 22.85 26.07 -57.95
CA ASP A 253 22.32 27.43 -58.21
C ASP A 253 21.10 27.32 -59.18
N GLY A 254 20.40 28.43 -59.48
CA GLY A 254 19.58 28.64 -60.70
C GLY A 254 18.10 28.19 -60.67
N GLU A 255 17.19 28.76 -61.47
CA GLU A 255 17.28 29.92 -62.39
C GLU A 255 15.87 30.51 -62.70
N GLY A 256 15.79 31.72 -63.30
CA GLY A 256 14.57 32.27 -63.93
C GLY A 256 13.64 33.12 -63.02
N GLN A 257 13.84 34.42 -62.76
CA GLN A 257 14.04 35.61 -63.62
C GLN A 257 12.75 36.25 -64.22
N LYS A 258 12.30 37.39 -63.66
CA LYS A 258 12.02 38.69 -64.36
C LYS A 258 11.39 39.77 -63.46
N ARG A 259 11.94 41.01 -63.58
CA ARG A 259 11.33 42.37 -63.73
C ARG A 259 9.90 42.62 -63.19
N SER A 260 9.50 43.81 -62.70
CA SER A 260 10.06 45.17 -62.55
C SER A 260 9.20 45.89 -61.47
N VAL A 261 9.47 47.10 -60.95
CA VAL A 261 10.32 48.24 -61.36
C VAL A 261 11.23 48.63 -60.18
#